data_AF-A0A947Z860-F1
#
_entry.id   AF-A0A947Z860-F1
#
_cell.length_a   1.000
_cell.length_b   1.000
_cell.length_c   1.000
_cell.angle_alpha   90.00
_cell.angle_beta   90.00
_cell.angle_gamma   90.00
#
_symmetry.space_group_name_H-M   'P 1'
#
loop_
_entity.id
_entity.type
_entity.pdbx_description
1 polymer ?
#
loop_
_entity_poly.entity_id
_entity_poly.type
_entity_poly.pdbx_seq_one_letter_code
_entity_poly.pdbx_strand_id
1 'polypeptide(L)'
;MNRNLNFISILFLGASLFAGCHLLVDVTDDVSAGSEICDNGLDDDNDGLTDCADTDCADSPSCAANNINNLNNTNNTNNTNNLNNTNNVNNTNNTNNTNNVTTELNCSDSIDNDGDGDVDCNDDDCLFDPACDAPVCDETTIFFDNAVDACPPGTFCSANNSQHTPMCTDELMASAGTNYGDCGPADECPVGGACINGTCMPYCDQDTHPDCPGVGVCVFTLTGTNFNLCGILDACTIYPDNCPNANEGCYPYQDTTICASAGSLTVGTACTSVNDCVPGAMCVSDSTCHIICRVANGDADCTSGGTCTGFTDSLYGACL
;
A
#
# COMPACT_ATOMS: atom_id res chain seq x y z
N MET A 1 7.35 -11.17 96.98
CA MET A 1 6.98 -12.01 98.15
C MET A 1 6.67 -13.42 97.66
N ASN A 2 7.48 -14.37 98.13
CA ASN A 2 7.32 -15.82 98.19
C ASN A 2 5.92 -16.45 97.95
N ARG A 3 5.86 -17.50 97.11
CA ARG A 3 5.57 -18.93 97.44
C ARG A 3 5.26 -19.72 96.14
N ASN A 4 6.14 -20.60 95.67
CA ASN A 4 6.27 -22.04 95.98
C ASN A 4 4.99 -22.87 95.75
N LEU A 5 5.05 -23.84 94.81
CA LEU A 5 4.58 -25.24 94.92
C LEU A 5 4.78 -25.92 93.54
N ASN A 6 5.92 -26.57 93.28
CA ASN A 6 6.31 -27.97 93.57
C ASN A 6 5.63 -29.05 92.72
N PHE A 7 6.47 -29.71 91.90
CA PHE A 7 6.61 -31.15 91.66
C PHE A 7 5.35 -32.00 91.38
N ILE A 8 5.37 -32.67 90.22
CA ILE A 8 5.51 -34.13 90.18
C ILE A 8 6.35 -34.49 88.94
N SER A 9 7.53 -35.06 89.22
CA SER A 9 8.31 -35.86 88.28
C SER A 9 7.71 -37.25 88.21
N ILE A 10 7.53 -37.79 87.01
CA ILE A 10 7.62 -39.24 86.79
C ILE A 10 8.71 -39.46 85.73
N LEU A 11 9.83 -39.98 86.23
CA LEU A 11 10.96 -40.56 85.50
C LEU A 11 10.46 -41.57 84.46
N PHE A 12 10.86 -41.43 83.20
CA PHE A 12 12.03 -42.09 82.59
C PHE A 12 12.06 -43.61 82.72
N LEU A 13 11.89 -44.30 81.58
CA LEU A 13 12.71 -45.45 81.16
C LEU A 13 12.35 -45.83 79.72
N GLY A 14 13.29 -45.65 78.77
CA GLY A 14 13.14 -46.25 77.44
C GLY A 14 13.90 -45.63 76.27
N ALA A 15 15.22 -45.48 76.39
CA ALA A 15 16.21 -45.62 75.32
C ALA A 15 16.09 -44.85 73.97
N SER A 16 17.14 -44.03 73.76
CA SER A 16 17.90 -43.85 72.51
C SER A 16 17.49 -42.72 71.56
N LEU A 17 18.29 -41.66 71.66
CA LEU A 17 18.47 -40.55 70.73
C LEU A 17 18.59 -41.03 69.27
N PHE A 18 17.84 -40.42 68.36
CA PHE A 18 18.35 -39.91 67.08
C PHE A 18 17.40 -38.82 66.55
N ALA A 19 18.01 -37.68 66.24
CA ALA A 19 17.67 -36.68 65.23
C ALA A 19 16.20 -36.40 64.83
N GLY A 20 15.87 -35.11 64.86
CA GLY A 20 15.04 -34.51 63.81
C GLY A 20 13.67 -34.03 64.26
N CYS A 21 13.45 -32.73 64.10
CA CYS A 21 12.15 -32.07 64.05
C CYS A 21 11.14 -32.92 63.27
N HIS A 22 10.09 -33.42 63.93
CA HIS A 22 8.99 -34.11 63.25
C HIS A 22 7.77 -33.20 63.20
N LEU A 23 7.54 -32.73 61.98
CA LEU A 23 6.37 -32.10 61.42
C LEU A 23 5.11 -32.91 61.76
N LEU A 24 4.12 -32.29 62.38
CA LEU A 24 2.73 -32.75 62.36
C LEU A 24 1.90 -31.57 61.86
N VAL A 25 1.76 -31.47 60.54
CA VAL A 25 0.61 -30.80 59.93
C VAL A 25 -0.50 -31.82 59.97
N ASP A 26 -1.57 -31.46 60.66
CA ASP A 26 -2.75 -32.28 60.88
C ASP A 26 -3.42 -32.56 59.53
N VAL A 27 -3.49 -33.85 59.16
CA VAL A 27 -4.16 -34.33 57.94
C VAL A 27 -5.63 -34.58 58.29
N THR A 28 -6.37 -33.50 58.48
CA THR A 28 -7.83 -33.51 58.34
C THR A 28 -8.24 -32.18 57.69
N ASP A 29 -7.75 -31.95 56.47
CA ASP A 29 -8.37 -30.94 55.62
C ASP A 29 -9.49 -31.59 54.81
N ASP A 30 -10.56 -30.83 54.77
CA ASP A 30 -11.89 -30.99 54.22
C ASP A 30 -12.66 -32.32 54.18
N VAL A 31 -13.77 -32.32 54.93
CA VAL A 31 -14.95 -33.13 54.62
C VAL A 31 -15.90 -32.18 53.90
N SER A 32 -15.66 -31.99 52.61
CA SER A 32 -16.69 -31.61 51.66
C SER A 32 -16.69 -32.67 50.58
N ALA A 33 -17.49 -33.71 50.76
CA ALA A 33 -17.82 -34.65 49.70
C ALA A 33 -18.77 -33.98 48.67
N GLY A 34 -18.34 -32.82 48.15
CA GLY A 34 -18.75 -32.34 46.84
C GLY A 34 -18.16 -33.31 45.84
N SER A 35 -18.97 -33.80 44.91
CA SER A 35 -18.46 -34.64 43.84
C SER A 35 -17.62 -33.76 42.93
N GLU A 36 -16.30 -33.82 43.05
CA GLU A 36 -15.39 -33.16 42.13
C GLU A 36 -15.62 -33.69 40.70
N ILE A 37 -15.85 -32.78 39.73
CA ILE A 37 -15.98 -33.13 38.33
C ILE A 37 -14.61 -32.93 37.67
N CYS A 38 -13.81 -33.99 37.68
CA CYS A 38 -12.39 -34.03 37.30
C CYS A 38 -12.02 -33.66 35.84
N ASP A 39 -12.91 -33.03 35.07
CA ASP A 39 -12.68 -32.59 33.69
C ASP A 39 -13.43 -31.30 33.30
N ASN A 40 -13.96 -30.53 34.26
CA ASN A 40 -14.73 -29.33 33.98
C ASN A 40 -13.93 -28.02 34.09
N GLY A 41 -12.68 -28.07 34.59
CA GLY A 41 -11.82 -26.90 34.73
C GLY A 41 -12.17 -25.97 35.90
N LEU A 42 -12.99 -26.43 36.85
CA LEU A 42 -13.39 -25.72 38.05
C LEU A 42 -12.86 -26.45 39.30
N ASP A 43 -12.99 -25.77 40.43
CA ASP A 43 -12.74 -26.30 41.77
C ASP A 43 -14.13 -26.49 42.40
N ASP A 44 -14.71 -27.69 42.26
CA ASP A 44 -16.12 -27.96 42.57
C ASP A 44 -16.37 -28.21 44.06
N ASP A 45 -15.34 -28.59 44.81
CA ASP A 45 -15.39 -28.78 46.26
C ASP A 45 -14.75 -27.64 47.09
N ASN A 46 -14.07 -26.71 46.41
CA ASN A 46 -13.46 -25.48 46.95
C ASN A 46 -12.25 -25.69 47.86
N ASP A 47 -11.49 -26.78 47.67
CA ASP A 47 -10.24 -27.05 48.38
C ASP A 47 -9.02 -26.29 47.81
N GLY A 48 -9.21 -25.64 46.65
CA GLY A 48 -8.19 -24.84 45.96
C GLY A 48 -7.37 -25.61 44.94
N LEU A 49 -7.69 -26.87 44.69
CA LEU A 49 -7.19 -27.69 43.60
C LEU A 49 -8.27 -27.81 42.50
N THR A 50 -7.86 -28.17 41.28
CA THR A 50 -8.78 -28.25 40.13
C THR A 50 -8.46 -29.50 39.32
N ASP A 51 -9.48 -30.27 38.91
CA ASP A 51 -9.37 -31.47 38.07
C ASP A 51 -8.24 -32.43 38.54
N CYS A 52 -7.29 -32.79 37.67
CA CYS A 52 -6.22 -33.75 38.02
C CYS A 52 -5.11 -33.18 38.90
N ALA A 53 -5.15 -31.88 39.21
CA ALA A 53 -4.34 -31.34 40.30
C ALA A 53 -4.99 -31.63 41.66
N ASP A 54 -6.29 -31.96 41.66
CA ASP A 54 -7.06 -32.36 42.83
C ASP A 54 -6.76 -33.81 43.25
N THR A 55 -6.60 -34.01 44.56
CA THR A 55 -6.33 -35.34 45.13
C THR A 55 -7.53 -36.28 45.08
N ASP A 56 -8.76 -35.76 45.06
CA ASP A 56 -9.98 -36.54 44.95
C ASP A 56 -10.19 -37.07 43.52
N CYS A 57 -9.47 -36.50 42.54
CA CYS A 57 -9.44 -36.96 41.16
C CYS A 57 -8.37 -38.02 40.85
N ALA A 58 -7.60 -38.47 41.85
CA ALA A 58 -6.48 -39.40 41.65
C ALA A 58 -6.86 -40.72 40.96
N ASP A 59 -8.06 -41.24 41.24
CA ASP A 59 -8.58 -42.49 40.64
C ASP A 59 -9.55 -42.24 39.47
N SER A 60 -9.77 -40.98 39.07
CA SER A 60 -10.70 -40.64 38.00
C SER A 60 -10.20 -41.12 36.64
N PRO A 61 -11.05 -41.75 35.80
CA PRO A 61 -10.72 -42.08 34.42
C PRO A 61 -10.30 -40.85 33.59
N SER A 62 -10.74 -39.65 33.98
CA SER A 62 -10.33 -38.39 33.38
C SER A 62 -8.83 -38.10 33.60
N CYS A 63 -8.26 -38.56 34.71
CA CYS A 63 -6.87 -38.36 35.11
C CYS A 63 -5.95 -39.57 34.86
N ALA A 64 -6.50 -40.67 34.33
CA ALA A 64 -5.71 -41.80 33.90
C ALA A 64 -4.87 -41.43 32.66
N ALA A 65 -3.60 -41.87 32.65
CA ALA A 65 -2.53 -41.45 31.73
C ALA A 65 -2.72 -41.74 30.22
N ASN A 66 -3.94 -41.96 29.73
CA ASN A 66 -4.25 -42.17 28.31
C ASN A 66 -5.63 -41.62 27.88
N ASN A 67 -6.15 -40.59 28.54
CA ASN A 67 -7.37 -39.92 28.07
C ASN A 67 -7.03 -38.72 27.20
N ILE A 68 -7.39 -38.79 25.92
CA ILE A 68 -7.04 -37.84 24.84
C ILE A 68 -7.77 -36.49 24.97
N ASN A 69 -8.68 -36.35 25.94
CA ASN A 69 -9.54 -35.16 26.08
C ASN A 69 -9.37 -34.39 27.41
N ASN A 70 -8.24 -34.52 28.11
CA ASN A 70 -8.03 -33.77 29.37
C ASN A 70 -7.02 -32.62 29.20
N LEU A 71 -7.47 -31.40 29.45
CA LEU A 71 -6.69 -30.16 29.30
C LEU A 71 -5.58 -29.98 30.36
N ASN A 72 -5.60 -30.76 31.45
CA ASN A 72 -4.69 -30.62 32.59
C ASN A 72 -3.70 -31.80 32.77
N ASN A 73 -3.51 -32.66 31.75
CA ASN A 73 -2.49 -33.72 31.80
C ASN A 73 -1.08 -33.21 31.43
N THR A 74 -0.23 -33.03 32.43
CA THR A 74 1.17 -32.54 32.31
C THR A 74 2.17 -33.52 31.67
N ASN A 75 1.76 -34.70 31.19
CA ASN A 75 2.64 -35.69 30.56
C ASN A 75 2.35 -36.00 29.07
N ASN A 76 1.59 -35.16 28.36
CA ASN A 76 1.23 -35.43 26.97
C ASN A 76 2.30 -34.95 25.96
N THR A 77 3.32 -35.78 25.71
CA THR A 77 4.34 -35.51 24.69
C THR A 77 3.94 -35.93 23.26
N ASN A 78 2.74 -36.49 23.00
CA ASN A 78 2.31 -36.86 21.65
C ASN A 78 0.77 -37.01 21.52
N ASN A 79 0.03 -35.92 21.28
CA ASN A 79 -1.36 -36.02 20.78
C ASN A 79 -1.57 -35.16 19.54
N THR A 80 -1.79 -35.82 18.40
CA THR A 80 -2.01 -35.25 17.08
C THR A 80 -3.47 -34.90 16.78
N ASN A 81 -4.39 -34.93 17.75
CA ASN A 81 -5.77 -34.46 17.57
C ASN A 81 -6.34 -33.85 18.87
N ASN A 82 -6.16 -32.55 19.09
CA ASN A 82 -7.00 -31.78 20.01
C ASN A 82 -7.19 -30.35 19.49
N LEU A 83 -8.43 -30.04 19.08
CA LEU A 83 -8.82 -28.75 18.48
C LEU A 83 -9.01 -27.61 19.50
N ASN A 84 -8.93 -27.85 20.82
CA ASN A 84 -9.27 -26.83 21.83
C ASN A 84 -8.27 -26.80 23.01
N ASN A 85 -6.98 -26.55 22.76
CA ASN A 85 -6.04 -26.20 23.84
C ASN A 85 -5.49 -24.79 23.61
N THR A 86 -5.93 -23.84 24.43
CA THR A 86 -5.54 -22.42 24.42
C THR A 86 -4.16 -22.15 25.01
N ASN A 87 -3.40 -23.16 25.47
CA ASN A 87 -2.06 -22.99 26.05
C ASN A 87 -0.95 -23.81 25.35
N ASN A 88 -1.16 -24.26 24.12
CA ASN A 88 -0.12 -24.97 23.36
C ASN A 88 0.59 -24.03 22.36
N VAL A 89 1.64 -23.35 22.83
CA VAL A 89 2.41 -22.34 22.08
C VAL A 89 3.30 -22.92 20.96
N ASN A 90 3.10 -24.18 20.52
CA ASN A 90 3.94 -24.84 19.51
C ASN A 90 3.17 -25.83 18.61
N ASN A 91 1.92 -25.54 18.22
CA ASN A 91 1.19 -26.39 17.27
C ASN A 91 0.69 -25.61 16.05
N THR A 92 1.44 -25.72 14.95
CA THR A 92 1.25 -25.05 13.65
C THR A 92 0.04 -25.53 12.82
N ASN A 93 -0.98 -26.13 13.44
CA ASN A 93 -2.18 -26.64 12.74
C ASN A 93 -3.51 -26.34 13.44
N ASN A 94 -3.59 -25.30 14.30
CA ASN A 94 -4.84 -24.91 14.95
C ASN A 94 -5.47 -23.66 14.32
N THR A 95 -6.46 -23.86 13.45
CA THR A 95 -7.21 -22.78 12.77
C THR A 95 -8.25 -22.06 13.63
N ASN A 96 -8.29 -22.27 14.96
CA ASN A 96 -9.19 -21.57 15.88
C ASN A 96 -8.48 -21.01 17.13
N ASN A 97 -7.19 -20.67 17.05
CA ASN A 97 -6.52 -19.97 18.14
C ASN A 97 -6.90 -18.48 18.13
N THR A 98 -7.88 -18.11 18.95
CA THR A 98 -8.27 -16.69 19.16
C THR A 98 -7.47 -16.01 20.27
N ASN A 99 -6.33 -16.57 20.69
CA ASN A 99 -5.45 -16.00 21.72
C ASN A 99 -3.94 -16.18 21.41
N ASN A 100 -3.50 -16.12 20.14
CA ASN A 100 -2.09 -15.81 19.88
C ASN A 100 -1.91 -14.29 20.03
N VAL A 101 -1.65 -13.84 21.25
CA VAL A 101 -1.22 -12.46 21.48
C VAL A 101 0.27 -12.43 21.25
N THR A 102 0.67 -12.24 20.00
CA THR A 102 1.97 -11.72 19.62
C THR A 102 1.73 -11.03 18.29
N THR A 103 1.59 -9.70 18.33
CA THR A 103 1.56 -8.88 17.13
C THR A 103 2.95 -8.89 16.51
N GLU A 104 3.08 -9.14 15.20
CA GLU A 104 4.31 -8.88 14.45
C GLU A 104 4.86 -7.48 14.81
N LEU A 105 6.04 -7.44 15.44
CA LEU A 105 6.62 -6.20 15.99
C LEU A 105 7.54 -5.50 14.97
N ASN A 106 7.94 -6.19 13.90
CA ASN A 106 8.80 -5.66 12.88
C ASN A 106 8.42 -6.19 11.49
N CYS A 107 7.50 -5.48 10.85
CA CYS A 107 7.01 -5.77 9.51
C CYS A 107 8.03 -5.51 8.36
N SER A 108 9.34 -5.55 8.62
CA SER A 108 10.37 -5.18 7.63
C SER A 108 11.73 -5.90 7.76
N ASP A 109 11.87 -6.90 8.64
CA ASP A 109 13.14 -7.60 8.85
C ASP A 109 13.18 -9.02 8.27
N SER A 110 12.12 -9.45 7.60
CA SER A 110 12.00 -10.75 6.95
C SER A 110 12.12 -11.93 7.91
N ILE A 111 11.69 -11.70 9.15
CA ILE A 111 11.58 -12.70 10.19
C ILE A 111 10.13 -12.73 10.66
N ASP A 112 9.63 -13.95 10.88
CA ASP A 112 8.37 -14.22 11.55
C ASP A 112 8.60 -14.04 13.07
N ASN A 113 8.30 -12.85 13.59
CA ASN A 113 8.61 -12.48 14.98
C ASN A 113 7.53 -12.92 15.97
N ASP A 114 6.35 -13.32 15.48
CA ASP A 114 5.25 -13.85 16.29
C ASP A 114 5.00 -15.36 16.13
N GLY A 115 5.65 -15.98 15.16
CA GLY A 115 5.73 -17.42 14.94
C GLY A 115 4.51 -18.03 14.26
N ASP A 116 3.66 -17.23 13.59
CA ASP A 116 2.42 -17.71 12.98
C ASP A 116 2.62 -18.28 11.56
N GLY A 117 3.79 -18.05 10.97
CA GLY A 117 4.23 -18.58 9.68
C GLY A 117 4.13 -17.60 8.52
N ASP A 118 3.53 -16.44 8.73
CA ASP A 118 3.60 -15.32 7.81
C ASP A 118 4.79 -14.40 8.18
N VAL A 119 5.23 -13.55 7.24
CA VAL A 119 6.45 -12.73 7.39
C VAL A 119 6.21 -11.35 6.78
N ASP A 120 6.60 -10.31 7.51
CA ASP A 120 6.52 -8.89 7.10
C ASP A 120 5.11 -8.56 6.54
N CYS A 121 5.02 -7.93 5.38
CA CYS A 121 3.76 -7.49 4.78
C CYS A 121 2.86 -8.60 4.23
N ASN A 122 3.31 -9.85 4.29
CA ASN A 122 2.43 -10.99 4.03
C ASN A 122 1.69 -11.44 5.29
N ASP A 123 1.98 -10.83 6.44
CA ASP A 123 1.36 -11.06 7.74
C ASP A 123 0.12 -10.16 7.93
N ASP A 124 -0.98 -10.75 8.38
CA ASP A 124 -2.24 -10.04 8.65
C ASP A 124 -2.10 -9.02 9.80
N ASP A 125 -1.15 -9.22 10.72
CA ASP A 125 -0.86 -8.27 11.80
C ASP A 125 -0.10 -7.02 11.31
N CYS A 126 0.47 -7.06 10.10
CA CYS A 126 1.16 -5.95 9.44
C CYS A 126 0.27 -5.10 8.52
N LEU A 127 -1.05 -5.34 8.46
CA LEU A 127 -2.01 -4.69 7.54
C LEU A 127 -2.06 -3.15 7.58
N PHE A 128 -1.51 -2.52 8.62
CA PHE A 128 -1.43 -1.06 8.77
C PHE A 128 -0.05 -0.57 9.19
N ASP A 129 0.97 -1.43 9.12
CA ASP A 129 2.33 -0.99 9.41
C ASP A 129 2.82 -0.08 8.27
N PRO A 130 3.40 1.10 8.56
CA PRO A 130 3.93 1.99 7.52
C PRO A 130 5.05 1.37 6.67
N ALA A 131 5.72 0.32 7.13
CA ALA A 131 6.65 -0.46 6.31
C ALA A 131 5.94 -1.31 5.24
N CYS A 132 4.65 -1.57 5.44
CA CYS A 132 3.76 -2.33 4.56
C CYS A 132 2.73 -1.47 3.84
N ASP A 133 2.75 -0.15 4.08
CA ASP A 133 2.29 0.82 3.09
C ASP A 133 3.23 0.72 1.88
N ALA A 134 3.00 -0.30 1.04
CA ALA A 134 3.59 -0.33 -0.29
C ALA A 134 3.21 1.01 -0.92
N PRO A 135 4.20 1.82 -1.35
CA PRO A 135 3.91 3.10 -1.98
C PRO A 135 2.92 2.82 -3.11
N VAL A 136 1.75 3.44 -3.02
CA VAL A 136 0.64 3.17 -3.92
C VAL A 136 0.89 3.98 -5.18
N CYS A 137 0.80 3.35 -6.34
CA CYS A 137 0.76 4.08 -7.59
C CYS A 137 -0.52 4.93 -7.65
N ASP A 138 -0.40 6.21 -7.34
CA ASP A 138 -1.48 7.18 -7.32
C ASP A 138 -1.07 8.51 -7.99
N GLU A 139 -1.92 9.53 -7.90
CA GLU A 139 -1.68 10.83 -8.53
C GLU A 139 -0.49 11.61 -7.93
N THR A 140 0.05 11.16 -6.79
CA THR A 140 1.20 11.77 -6.13
C THR A 140 2.52 11.09 -6.47
N THR A 141 2.47 9.85 -6.97
CA THR A 141 3.66 9.01 -7.19
C THR A 141 3.92 8.66 -8.64
N ILE A 142 3.03 9.03 -9.56
CA ILE A 142 3.09 8.70 -10.99
C ILE A 142 4.17 9.46 -11.78
N PHE A 143 4.92 10.37 -11.16
CA PHE A 143 5.87 11.24 -11.86
C PHE A 143 7.20 10.55 -12.17
N PHE A 144 7.85 11.00 -13.25
CA PHE A 144 9.09 10.41 -13.75
C PHE A 144 10.31 10.60 -12.83
N ASP A 145 10.27 11.60 -11.97
CA ASP A 145 11.32 12.01 -11.05
C ASP A 145 11.04 11.57 -9.61
N ASN A 146 9.95 10.85 -9.38
CA ASN A 146 9.64 10.34 -8.07
C ASN A 146 10.72 9.35 -7.61
N ALA A 147 11.23 9.55 -6.40
CA ALA A 147 12.33 8.76 -5.83
C ALA A 147 11.87 7.44 -5.21
N VAL A 148 10.56 7.24 -5.10
CA VAL A 148 9.95 6.07 -4.44
C VAL A 148 9.37 5.14 -5.51
N ASP A 149 9.83 3.88 -5.53
CA ASP A 149 9.26 2.82 -6.38
C ASP A 149 7.84 2.50 -5.89
N ALA A 150 6.84 3.17 -6.46
CA ALA A 150 5.42 3.11 -6.07
C ALA A 150 4.68 1.83 -6.51
N CYS A 151 5.42 0.76 -6.74
CA CYS A 151 4.90 -0.49 -7.26
C CYS A 151 5.75 -1.68 -6.79
N PRO A 152 5.17 -2.89 -6.69
CA PRO A 152 5.91 -4.10 -6.37
C PRO A 152 7.12 -4.35 -7.30
N PRO A 153 8.15 -5.08 -6.85
CA PRO A 153 9.32 -5.39 -7.67
C PRO A 153 8.96 -5.97 -9.05
N GLY A 154 9.52 -5.38 -10.12
CA GLY A 154 9.26 -5.79 -11.50
C GLY A 154 8.05 -5.09 -12.16
N THR A 155 7.39 -4.20 -11.44
CA THR A 155 6.33 -3.32 -11.96
C THR A 155 6.67 -1.86 -11.69
N PHE A 156 6.04 -0.94 -12.41
CA PHE A 156 6.27 0.49 -12.25
C PHE A 156 4.96 1.26 -12.33
N CYS A 157 4.97 2.48 -11.79
CA CYS A 157 3.79 3.32 -11.77
C CYS A 157 3.59 4.02 -13.12
N SER A 158 2.41 3.82 -13.70
CA SER A 158 1.96 4.46 -14.94
C SER A 158 0.47 4.72 -14.86
N ALA A 159 -0.17 5.24 -15.91
CA ALA A 159 -1.62 5.37 -15.97
C ALA A 159 -2.17 4.73 -17.24
N ASN A 160 -3.42 4.29 -17.18
CA ASN A 160 -4.05 3.69 -18.35
C ASN A 160 -4.28 4.73 -19.47
N ASN A 161 -4.16 4.27 -20.72
CA ASN A 161 -4.25 5.15 -21.89
C ASN A 161 -5.66 5.69 -22.18
N SER A 162 -6.70 5.25 -21.46
CA SER A 162 -8.10 5.63 -21.72
C SER A 162 -8.73 6.54 -20.66
N GLN A 163 -8.33 6.40 -19.40
CA GLN A 163 -8.92 7.14 -18.28
C GLN A 163 -7.85 7.91 -17.48
N HIS A 164 -6.57 7.76 -17.82
CA HIS A 164 -5.44 8.34 -17.11
C HIS A 164 -5.47 8.03 -15.61
N THR A 165 -5.95 6.85 -15.20
CA THR A 165 -5.92 6.46 -13.79
C THR A 165 -4.61 5.75 -13.48
N PRO A 166 -3.88 6.17 -12.42
CA PRO A 166 -2.64 5.52 -11.98
C PRO A 166 -2.84 4.04 -11.67
N MET A 167 -1.89 3.21 -12.10
CA MET A 167 -1.83 1.77 -11.84
C MET A 167 -0.42 1.21 -12.05
N CYS A 168 -0.09 0.13 -11.33
CA CYS A 168 1.15 -0.60 -11.55
C CYS A 168 1.06 -1.46 -12.82
N THR A 169 2.06 -1.35 -13.69
CA THR A 169 2.17 -2.13 -14.93
C THR A 169 3.51 -2.84 -15.03
N ASP A 170 3.55 -3.94 -15.77
CA ASP A 170 4.74 -4.79 -15.93
C ASP A 170 5.83 -4.11 -16.78
N GLU A 171 7.11 -4.36 -16.44
CA GLU A 171 8.36 -3.77 -16.99
C GLU A 171 8.41 -3.56 -18.52
N LEU A 172 7.68 -4.37 -19.29
CA LEU A 172 7.57 -4.23 -20.75
C LEU A 172 6.99 -2.87 -21.16
N MET A 173 6.06 -2.29 -20.40
CA MET A 173 5.42 -1.02 -20.78
C MET A 173 6.27 0.22 -20.39
N ALA A 174 7.31 0.08 -19.55
CA ALA A 174 8.18 1.18 -19.07
C ALA A 174 9.46 1.35 -19.89
N SER A 175 9.80 0.35 -20.69
CA SER A 175 11.13 0.27 -21.30
C SER A 175 11.09 0.32 -22.83
N ALA A 176 9.90 0.43 -23.43
CA ALA A 176 9.70 0.27 -24.87
C ALA A 176 9.75 1.57 -25.69
N GLY A 177 9.71 2.76 -25.06
CA GLY A 177 9.79 4.07 -25.73
C GLY A 177 11.20 4.68 -25.81
N THR A 178 11.43 5.64 -26.70
CA THR A 178 12.72 6.34 -26.84
C THR A 178 12.80 7.58 -25.94
N ASN A 179 12.98 7.41 -24.62
CA ASN A 179 13.20 8.53 -23.66
C ASN A 179 12.24 9.74 -23.84
N TYR A 180 10.97 9.60 -23.45
CA TYR A 180 9.94 10.65 -23.60
C TYR A 180 9.91 11.28 -25.03
N GLY A 181 10.06 10.42 -26.03
CA GLY A 181 10.07 10.71 -27.46
C GLY A 181 9.02 9.87 -28.18
N ASP A 182 9.41 8.91 -29.01
CA ASP A 182 8.44 8.02 -29.69
C ASP A 182 7.90 6.95 -28.74
N CYS A 183 6.61 6.61 -28.90
CA CYS A 183 6.00 5.50 -28.18
C CYS A 183 6.53 4.14 -28.64
N GLY A 184 6.51 3.18 -27.72
CA GLY A 184 6.73 1.77 -28.02
C GLY A 184 5.63 1.16 -28.89
N PRO A 185 5.85 -0.06 -29.42
CA PRO A 185 4.94 -0.75 -30.33
C PRO A 185 3.53 -1.03 -29.78
N ALA A 186 3.30 -0.92 -28.46
CA ALA A 186 1.96 -0.99 -27.87
C ALA A 186 1.54 0.29 -27.12
N ASP A 187 1.91 1.46 -27.64
CA ASP A 187 1.65 2.76 -27.00
C ASP A 187 2.28 2.87 -25.60
N GLU A 188 3.49 2.32 -25.47
CA GLU A 188 4.25 2.17 -24.23
C GLU A 188 5.23 3.34 -24.03
N CYS A 189 5.41 3.79 -22.79
CA CYS A 189 6.26 4.93 -22.46
C CYS A 189 7.07 4.71 -21.17
N PRO A 190 8.22 5.41 -21.02
CA PRO A 190 8.97 5.38 -19.77
C PRO A 190 8.14 5.75 -18.54
N VAL A 191 8.61 5.29 -17.37
CA VAL A 191 7.95 5.47 -16.06
C VAL A 191 7.49 6.90 -15.86
N GLY A 192 6.21 7.10 -15.60
CA GLY A 192 5.65 8.43 -15.44
C GLY A 192 5.49 9.23 -16.73
N GLY A 193 5.15 8.56 -17.83
CA GLY A 193 4.69 9.20 -19.05
C GLY A 193 3.52 8.49 -19.72
N ALA A 194 2.82 9.22 -20.59
CA ALA A 194 1.70 8.76 -21.41
C ALA A 194 2.07 8.76 -22.89
N CYS A 195 1.61 7.76 -23.64
CA CYS A 195 1.67 7.81 -25.10
C CYS A 195 0.48 8.60 -25.65
N ILE A 196 0.74 9.76 -26.25
CA ILE A 196 -0.28 10.60 -26.88
C ILE A 196 0.11 10.83 -28.33
N ASN A 197 -0.71 10.35 -29.25
CA ASN A 197 -0.50 10.48 -30.70
C ASN A 197 0.87 9.96 -31.19
N GLY A 198 1.42 8.92 -30.53
CA GLY A 198 2.71 8.35 -30.87
C GLY A 198 3.90 9.02 -30.19
N THR A 199 3.66 10.00 -29.31
CA THR A 199 4.70 10.66 -28.52
C THR A 199 4.54 10.39 -27.02
N CYS A 200 5.61 9.96 -26.36
CA CYS A 200 5.69 9.79 -24.92
C CYS A 200 5.86 11.13 -24.21
N MET A 201 4.81 11.59 -23.55
CA MET A 201 4.83 12.81 -22.75
C MET A 201 4.88 12.47 -21.25
N PRO A 202 5.87 12.98 -20.48
CA PRO A 202 5.92 12.77 -19.05
C PRO A 202 4.73 13.42 -18.33
N TYR A 203 4.27 12.82 -17.23
CA TYR A 203 3.34 13.46 -16.32
C TYR A 203 4.07 14.51 -15.47
N CYS A 204 3.34 15.55 -15.08
CA CYS A 204 3.83 16.63 -14.22
C CYS A 204 2.69 17.24 -13.42
N ASP A 205 3.02 18.01 -12.40
CA ASP A 205 2.05 18.76 -11.60
C ASP A 205 2.58 20.17 -11.33
N GLN A 206 1.74 21.20 -11.47
CA GLN A 206 2.23 22.58 -11.39
C GLN A 206 2.68 22.99 -9.98
N ASP A 207 2.21 22.28 -8.95
CA ASP A 207 2.47 22.62 -7.55
C ASP A 207 3.57 21.75 -6.94
N THR A 208 3.54 20.44 -7.20
CA THR A 208 4.39 19.45 -6.54
C THR A 208 5.49 18.88 -7.43
N HIS A 209 5.25 18.74 -8.74
CA HIS A 209 6.19 18.18 -9.72
C HIS A 209 6.25 19.01 -11.01
N PRO A 210 6.71 20.29 -10.94
CA PRO A 210 6.63 21.21 -12.06
C PRO A 210 7.73 21.00 -13.11
N ASP A 211 8.77 20.26 -12.73
CA ASP A 211 9.95 20.03 -13.56
C ASP A 211 9.61 19.03 -14.66
N CYS A 212 9.99 19.35 -15.89
CA CYS A 212 9.83 18.46 -17.04
C CYS A 212 11.21 18.13 -17.62
N PRO A 213 11.42 16.92 -18.17
CA PRO A 213 12.66 16.56 -18.83
C PRO A 213 13.01 17.54 -19.97
N GLY A 214 14.29 17.91 -20.06
CA GLY A 214 14.78 18.79 -21.13
C GLY A 214 14.36 20.26 -20.93
N VAL A 215 13.74 20.86 -21.95
CA VAL A 215 13.18 22.24 -21.91
C VAL A 215 11.65 22.23 -21.81
N GLY A 216 11.09 21.12 -21.30
CA GLY A 216 9.67 20.96 -21.10
C GLY A 216 9.10 21.90 -20.04
N VAL A 217 7.79 22.15 -20.13
CA VAL A 217 6.98 22.83 -19.14
C VAL A 217 5.67 22.08 -18.95
N CYS A 218 5.14 22.11 -17.75
CA CYS A 218 3.91 21.44 -17.39
C CYS A 218 2.67 22.20 -17.89
N VAL A 219 2.18 21.87 -19.10
CA VAL A 219 1.25 22.74 -19.85
C VAL A 219 -0.05 22.08 -20.32
N PHE A 220 -0.08 20.76 -20.50
CA PHE A 220 -1.25 20.08 -21.05
C PHE A 220 -2.15 19.56 -19.94
N THR A 221 -3.29 20.22 -19.75
CA THR A 221 -4.26 19.84 -18.73
C THR A 221 -5.02 18.57 -19.13
N LEU A 222 -4.92 17.54 -18.29
CA LEU A 222 -5.71 16.34 -18.41
C LEU A 222 -7.01 16.53 -17.61
N THR A 223 -8.15 16.31 -18.28
CA THR A 223 -9.45 16.56 -17.63
C THR A 223 -9.77 15.42 -16.67
N GLY A 224 -9.96 15.75 -15.39
CA GLY A 224 -10.38 14.78 -14.36
C GLY A 224 -9.24 14.11 -13.59
N THR A 225 -8.01 14.59 -13.75
CA THR A 225 -6.83 14.18 -12.99
C THR A 225 -6.24 15.37 -12.24
N ASN A 226 -5.46 15.12 -11.19
CA ASN A 226 -4.69 16.15 -10.49
C ASN A 226 -3.31 16.42 -11.09
N PHE A 227 -2.93 15.70 -12.14
CA PHE A 227 -1.67 15.89 -12.87
C PHE A 227 -1.93 16.27 -14.34
N ASN A 228 -0.90 16.78 -14.99
CA ASN A 228 -0.85 17.29 -16.35
C ASN A 228 0.23 16.53 -17.16
N LEU A 229 0.44 16.94 -18.42
CA LEU A 229 1.56 16.44 -19.24
C LEU A 229 2.59 17.54 -19.51
N CYS A 230 3.85 17.11 -19.48
CA CYS A 230 5.00 17.86 -19.94
C CYS A 230 4.93 18.05 -21.46
N GLY A 231 4.94 19.31 -21.88
CA GLY A 231 5.12 19.70 -23.27
C GLY A 231 6.38 20.52 -23.42
N ILE A 232 7.00 20.52 -24.59
CA ILE A 232 8.14 21.39 -24.85
C ILE A 232 7.59 22.78 -25.18
N LEU A 233 7.91 23.81 -24.39
CA LEU A 233 7.71 25.20 -24.83
C LEU A 233 8.81 25.53 -25.83
N ASP A 234 8.73 24.92 -27.01
CA ASP A 234 9.46 25.42 -28.16
C ASP A 234 8.78 26.73 -28.54
N ALA A 235 9.43 27.85 -28.21
CA ALA A 235 9.12 29.15 -28.78
C ALA A 235 9.36 29.04 -30.30
N CYS A 236 8.38 28.49 -30.99
CA CYS A 236 8.37 28.29 -32.41
C CYS A 236 7.86 29.57 -33.08
N THR A 237 8.31 29.81 -34.30
CA THR A 237 7.78 30.88 -35.13
C THR A 237 6.59 30.34 -35.90
N ILE A 238 5.42 30.97 -35.79
CA ILE A 238 4.24 30.59 -36.60
C ILE A 238 4.51 30.87 -38.09
N TYR A 239 5.30 31.92 -38.37
CA TYR A 239 5.69 32.31 -39.72
C TYR A 239 7.18 32.65 -39.81
N PRO A 240 8.01 31.83 -40.47
CA PRO A 240 7.70 30.48 -40.99
C PRO A 240 7.57 29.46 -39.85
N ASP A 241 6.74 28.44 -40.02
CA ASP A 241 6.70 27.29 -39.09
C ASP A 241 8.10 26.66 -39.00
N ASN A 242 8.65 26.61 -37.79
CA ASN A 242 9.98 26.08 -37.51
C ASN A 242 9.95 24.88 -36.56
N CYS A 243 8.79 24.25 -36.38
CA CYS A 243 8.70 23.03 -35.60
C CYS A 243 9.59 21.93 -36.22
N PRO A 244 10.30 21.15 -35.39
CA PRO A 244 11.31 20.20 -35.85
C PRO A 244 10.72 19.04 -36.66
N ASN A 245 9.47 18.66 -36.39
CA ASN A 245 8.81 17.55 -37.07
C ASN A 245 7.89 18.03 -38.20
N ALA A 246 7.91 17.31 -39.33
CA ALA A 246 7.12 17.67 -40.52
C ALA A 246 5.60 17.58 -40.31
N ASN A 247 5.16 16.93 -39.24
CA ASN A 247 3.75 16.74 -38.89
C ASN A 247 3.31 17.64 -37.72
N GLU A 248 4.16 18.58 -37.30
CA GLU A 248 3.84 19.55 -36.25
C GLU A 248 3.43 20.89 -36.86
N GLY A 249 2.68 21.64 -36.08
CA GLY A 249 2.36 23.04 -36.30
C GLY A 249 2.79 23.87 -35.09
N CYS A 250 3.16 25.12 -35.34
CA CYS A 250 3.39 26.09 -34.28
C CYS A 250 2.10 26.81 -33.87
N TYR A 251 1.69 26.67 -32.60
CA TYR A 251 0.43 27.21 -32.06
C TYR A 251 0.66 28.24 -30.94
N PRO A 252 -0.19 29.27 -30.83
CA PRO A 252 -0.14 30.20 -29.70
C PRO A 252 -0.62 29.52 -28.42
N TYR A 253 0.10 29.74 -27.33
CA TYR A 253 -0.26 29.28 -25.99
C TYR A 253 0.04 30.39 -24.99
N GLN A 254 -1.02 31.01 -24.43
CA GLN A 254 -0.91 32.19 -23.57
C GLN A 254 -0.07 33.30 -24.25
N ASP A 255 1.05 33.68 -23.63
CA ASP A 255 2.00 34.69 -24.10
C ASP A 255 3.16 34.14 -24.95
N THR A 256 3.15 32.84 -25.27
CA THR A 256 4.21 32.15 -26.02
C THR A 256 3.64 31.30 -27.17
N THR A 257 4.49 30.54 -27.84
CA THR A 257 4.15 29.55 -28.86
C THR A 257 4.64 28.16 -28.45
N ILE A 258 4.06 27.12 -29.05
CA ILE A 258 4.37 25.71 -28.82
C ILE A 258 4.25 24.90 -30.11
N CYS A 259 5.17 23.96 -30.33
CA CYS A 259 5.04 22.93 -31.36
C CYS A 259 4.11 21.81 -30.87
N ALA A 260 3.06 21.52 -31.63
CA ALA A 260 2.17 20.39 -31.37
C ALA A 260 1.82 19.69 -32.68
N SER A 261 1.37 18.43 -32.59
CA SER A 261 0.92 17.69 -33.78
C SER A 261 -0.17 18.47 -34.52
N ALA A 262 -0.01 18.64 -35.83
CA ALA A 262 -0.99 19.25 -36.71
C ALA A 262 -1.77 18.17 -37.46
N GLY A 263 -3.04 18.44 -37.69
CA GLY A 263 -3.89 17.61 -38.53
C GLY A 263 -3.68 17.90 -40.01
N SER A 264 -4.69 17.53 -40.80
CA SER A 264 -4.63 17.59 -42.26
C SER A 264 -5.78 18.35 -42.89
N LEU A 265 -6.71 18.88 -42.07
CA LEU A 265 -7.85 19.64 -42.57
C LEU A 265 -7.39 20.98 -43.12
N THR A 266 -7.75 21.25 -44.37
CA THR A 266 -7.36 22.49 -45.04
C THR A 266 -8.14 23.68 -44.49
N VAL A 267 -7.56 24.88 -44.58
CA VAL A 267 -8.24 26.14 -44.23
C VAL A 267 -9.62 26.22 -44.87
N GLY A 268 -10.63 26.63 -44.09
CA GLY A 268 -12.04 26.67 -44.47
C GLY A 268 -12.83 25.37 -44.29
N THR A 269 -12.18 24.28 -43.83
CA THR A 269 -12.84 23.01 -43.52
C THR A 269 -13.39 23.00 -42.10
N ALA A 270 -14.52 22.35 -41.87
CA ALA A 270 -15.07 22.13 -40.54
C ALA A 270 -14.13 21.24 -39.70
N CYS A 271 -13.95 21.58 -38.43
CA CYS A 271 -13.02 20.95 -37.50
C CYS A 271 -13.66 20.81 -36.12
N THR A 272 -13.05 19.98 -35.27
CA THR A 272 -13.54 19.68 -33.91
C THR A 272 -12.52 19.97 -32.82
N SER A 273 -11.25 19.73 -33.10
CA SER A 273 -10.13 19.94 -32.18
C SER A 273 -9.27 21.10 -32.67
N VAL A 274 -8.64 21.82 -31.73
CA VAL A 274 -7.83 23.02 -31.99
C VAL A 274 -6.76 22.77 -33.07
N ASN A 275 -6.17 21.58 -33.09
CA ASN A 275 -5.07 21.18 -33.98
C ASN A 275 -5.49 20.21 -35.10
N ASP A 276 -6.78 20.05 -35.43
CA ASP A 276 -7.22 19.20 -36.55
C ASP A 276 -6.75 19.73 -37.93
N CYS A 277 -6.35 21.00 -37.98
CA CYS A 277 -6.02 21.73 -39.18
C CYS A 277 -4.56 21.51 -39.59
N VAL A 278 -4.26 21.80 -40.86
CA VAL A 278 -2.88 21.81 -41.38
C VAL A 278 -1.98 22.78 -40.60
N PRO A 279 -0.65 22.56 -40.58
CA PRO A 279 0.30 23.49 -39.94
C PRO A 279 0.08 24.96 -40.33
N GLY A 280 0.12 25.85 -39.34
CA GLY A 280 -0.18 27.28 -39.50
C GLY A 280 -1.68 27.64 -39.52
N ALA A 281 -2.57 26.67 -39.30
CA ALA A 281 -4.00 26.88 -39.12
C ALA A 281 -4.50 26.21 -37.84
N MET A 282 -5.58 26.72 -37.27
CA MET A 282 -6.22 26.14 -36.08
C MET A 282 -7.74 26.19 -36.17
N CYS A 283 -8.40 25.32 -35.41
CA CYS A 283 -9.84 25.33 -35.26
C CYS A 283 -10.25 26.42 -34.27
N VAL A 284 -11.08 27.36 -34.72
CA VAL A 284 -11.53 28.49 -33.89
C VAL A 284 -13.02 28.36 -33.54
N SER A 285 -13.57 29.37 -32.87
CA SER A 285 -14.92 29.34 -32.28
C SER A 285 -16.07 29.11 -33.27
N ASP A 286 -15.86 29.27 -34.57
CA ASP A 286 -16.85 28.96 -35.60
C ASP A 286 -16.78 27.50 -36.11
N SER A 287 -15.94 26.67 -35.48
CA SER A 287 -15.67 25.27 -35.85
C SER A 287 -15.12 25.09 -37.26
N THR A 288 -14.35 26.07 -37.73
CA THR A 288 -13.68 26.03 -39.04
C THR A 288 -12.17 26.27 -38.89
N CYS A 289 -11.39 25.66 -39.77
CA CYS A 289 -9.94 25.86 -39.81
C CYS A 289 -9.60 27.24 -40.37
N HIS A 290 -8.94 28.09 -39.60
CA HIS A 290 -8.48 29.41 -40.02
C HIS A 290 -6.98 29.57 -39.86
N ILE A 291 -6.40 30.40 -40.73
CA ILE A 291 -4.97 30.75 -40.68
C ILE A 291 -4.68 31.52 -39.38
N ILE A 292 -3.65 31.12 -38.66
CA ILE A 292 -3.20 31.81 -37.45
C ILE A 292 -2.53 33.13 -37.87
N CYS A 293 -2.64 34.21 -37.12
CA CYS A 293 -2.06 35.50 -37.50
C CYS A 293 -1.55 36.30 -36.31
N ARG A 294 -0.68 37.29 -36.54
CA ARG A 294 -0.22 38.23 -35.50
C ARG A 294 -1.01 39.52 -35.53
N VAL A 295 -1.54 39.92 -34.38
CA VAL A 295 -2.40 41.11 -34.24
C VAL A 295 -1.63 42.43 -34.42
N ALA A 296 -0.33 42.45 -34.09
CA ALA A 296 0.48 43.68 -34.06
C ALA A 296 1.10 44.11 -35.40
N ASN A 297 1.02 43.32 -36.47
CA ASN A 297 1.72 43.58 -37.75
C ASN A 297 0.80 43.57 -38.98
N GLY A 298 -0.38 44.19 -38.87
CA GLY A 298 -1.22 44.62 -40.01
C GLY A 298 -1.36 43.62 -41.17
N ASP A 299 -2.32 42.70 -41.04
CA ASP A 299 -2.96 41.90 -42.11
C ASP A 299 -2.08 41.10 -43.11
N ALA A 300 -0.75 41.17 -43.03
CA ALA A 300 0.14 40.50 -43.99
C ALA A 300 0.14 38.96 -43.88
N ASP A 301 -0.23 38.43 -42.71
CA ASP A 301 -0.31 36.99 -42.45
C ASP A 301 -1.59 36.37 -43.08
N CYS A 302 -2.65 37.18 -43.31
CA CYS A 302 -3.93 36.73 -43.91
C CYS A 302 -3.89 36.74 -45.44
N THR A 303 -3.00 35.95 -46.02
CA THR A 303 -2.66 35.93 -47.45
C THR A 303 -3.84 35.61 -48.39
N SER A 304 -4.89 34.94 -47.90
CA SER A 304 -6.12 34.61 -48.64
C SER A 304 -7.23 35.67 -48.54
N GLY A 305 -6.97 36.79 -47.86
CA GLY A 305 -7.98 37.77 -47.46
C GLY A 305 -8.56 37.44 -46.07
N GLY A 306 -9.08 38.47 -45.38
CA GLY A 306 -9.58 38.39 -44.02
C GLY A 306 -8.94 39.45 -43.11
N THR A 307 -9.43 39.57 -41.88
CA THR A 307 -8.86 40.43 -40.83
C THR A 307 -8.36 39.58 -39.68
N CYS A 308 -7.15 39.87 -39.21
CA CYS A 308 -6.60 39.16 -38.05
C CYS A 308 -7.39 39.51 -36.77
N THR A 309 -8.21 38.58 -36.31
CA THR A 309 -9.02 38.72 -35.09
C THR A 309 -8.29 38.04 -33.94
N GLY A 310 -7.79 38.84 -32.99
CA GLY A 310 -7.00 38.36 -31.85
C GLY A 310 -7.77 37.41 -30.93
N PHE A 311 -7.06 36.42 -30.39
CA PHE A 311 -7.53 35.64 -29.25
C PHE A 311 -7.42 36.48 -27.98
N THR A 312 -8.29 36.24 -27.00
CA THR A 312 -8.28 36.97 -25.71
C THR A 312 -6.89 36.92 -25.08
N ASP A 313 -6.36 38.10 -24.77
CA ASP A 313 -5.05 38.28 -24.10
C ASP A 313 -3.87 37.58 -24.80
N SER A 314 -3.89 37.50 -26.14
CA SER A 314 -2.78 36.92 -26.92
C SER A 314 -2.24 37.92 -27.97
N LEU A 315 -0.96 37.79 -28.30
CA LEU A 315 -0.34 38.48 -29.46
C LEU A 315 -0.80 37.90 -30.81
N TYR A 316 -1.57 36.80 -30.77
CA TYR A 316 -2.00 36.02 -31.92
C TYR A 316 -3.52 36.01 -32.08
N GLY A 317 -3.97 35.68 -33.28
CA GLY A 317 -5.38 35.62 -33.66
C GLY A 317 -5.61 34.64 -34.81
N ALA A 318 -6.80 34.72 -35.40
CA ALA A 318 -7.15 34.00 -36.61
C ALA A 318 -7.62 34.96 -37.72
N CYS A 319 -7.34 34.61 -38.97
CA CYS A 319 -7.83 35.32 -40.15
C CYS A 319 -9.30 34.98 -40.39
N LEU A 320 -10.21 35.92 -40.12
CA LEU A 320 -11.67 35.79 -40.33
C LEU A 320 -12.19 36.70 -41.45
#